data_AF-S6CLV1-F1
#
_entry.id   AF-S6CLV1-F1
#
_cell.length_a   1.000
_cell.length_b   1.000
_cell.length_c   1.000
_cell.angle_alpha   90.00
_cell.angle_beta   90.00
_cell.angle_gamma   90.00
#
_symmetry.space_group_name_H-M   'P 1'
#
loop_
_entity.id
_entity.type
_entity.pdbx_description
1 polymer ?
#
loop_
_entity_poly.entity_id
_entity_poly.type
_entity_poly.pdbx_seq_one_letter_code
_entity_poly.pdbx_strand_id
1 'polypeptide(L)'
;EMHQYLDSDSSGTSATCVSSTIGAERLANATTWLKQNNLKGFLGEMGAGSNPTCIVAVSGALCSMQQSGAWIGALWWAAGP
;
A
#
# COMPACT_ATOMS: atom_id res chain seq x y z
N GLU A 1 -0.01 -3.01 -12.62
CA GLU A 1 0.78 -2.12 -11.75
C GLU A 1 -0.22 -1.15 -11.12
N MET A 2 -0.03 -0.76 -9.85
CA MET A 2 -0.91 0.13 -9.08
C MET A 2 -0.05 0.96 -8.10
N HIS A 3 -0.51 2.17 -7.78
CA HIS A 3 0.12 3.04 -6.78
C HIS A 3 -0.80 3.22 -5.57
N GLN A 4 -0.23 3.36 -4.37
CA GLN A 4 -1.03 3.65 -3.18
C GLN A 4 -0.28 4.47 -2.13
N TYR A 5 -0.82 5.66 -1.84
CA TYR A 5 -0.44 6.49 -0.69
C TYR A 5 -1.50 6.45 0.42
N LEU A 6 -1.13 6.90 1.61
CA LEU A 6 -1.90 6.63 2.84
C LEU A 6 -2.55 7.88 3.47
N ASP A 7 -2.37 9.04 2.85
CA ASP A 7 -2.97 10.31 3.22
C ASP A 7 -4.43 10.43 2.76
N SER A 8 -5.13 11.49 3.18
CA SER A 8 -6.59 11.62 3.09
C SER A 8 -7.15 11.40 1.68
N ASP A 9 -6.46 11.90 0.66
CA ASP A 9 -6.86 11.81 -0.74
C ASP A 9 -6.07 10.78 -1.54
N SER A 10 -5.17 10.02 -0.89
CA SER A 10 -4.26 9.05 -1.53
C SER A 10 -3.28 9.68 -2.52
N SER A 11 -3.00 10.99 -2.42
CA SER A 11 -2.09 11.71 -3.32
C SER A 11 -0.61 11.53 -2.96
N GLY A 12 -0.30 11.20 -1.70
CA GLY A 12 1.08 11.14 -1.21
C GLY A 12 1.71 12.50 -0.93
N THR A 13 0.91 13.56 -0.80
CA THR A 13 1.38 14.93 -0.57
C THR A 13 1.44 15.31 0.90
N SER A 14 0.80 14.52 1.77
CA SER A 14 0.81 14.71 3.23
C SER A 14 1.54 13.59 3.97
N ALA A 15 2.27 13.97 5.03
CA ALA A 15 2.95 13.01 5.91
C ALA A 15 1.99 12.29 6.89
N THR A 16 0.72 12.68 6.92
CA THR A 16 -0.29 12.11 7.82
C THR A 16 -1.04 10.97 7.16
N CYS A 17 -0.96 9.78 7.73
CA CYS A 17 -1.80 8.66 7.32
C CYS A 17 -3.19 8.73 7.97
N VAL A 18 -4.24 8.33 7.24
CA VAL A 18 -5.63 8.38 7.72
C VAL A 18 -5.84 7.55 8.99
N SER A 19 -5.27 6.35 9.04
CA SER A 19 -5.35 5.44 10.18
C SER A 19 -4.17 4.46 10.16
N SER A 20 -4.02 3.66 11.22
CA SER A 20 -3.02 2.58 11.28
C SER A 20 -3.37 1.35 10.43
N THR A 21 -4.56 1.31 9.82
CA THR A 21 -5.05 0.18 9.00
C THR A 21 -5.28 0.55 7.54
N ILE A 22 -5.22 1.84 7.20
CA ILE A 22 -5.66 2.37 5.90
C ILE A 22 -4.96 1.72 4.71
N GLY A 23 -3.70 1.32 4.84
CA GLY A 23 -2.96 0.68 3.76
C GLY A 23 -3.54 -0.69 3.37
N ALA A 24 -3.91 -1.53 4.35
CA ALA A 24 -4.53 -2.82 4.07
C ALA A 24 -5.96 -2.65 3.54
N GLU A 25 -6.71 -1.69 4.06
CA GLU A 25 -8.08 -1.39 3.63
C GLU A 25 -8.12 -0.96 2.16
N ARG A 26 -7.25 -0.03 1.75
CA ARG A 26 -7.20 0.48 0.36
C ARG A 26 -6.79 -0.59 -0.65
N LEU A 27 -5.93 -1.54 -0.25
CA LEU A 27 -5.49 -2.64 -1.13
C LEU A 27 -6.44 -3.83 -1.18
N ALA A 28 -7.45 -3.91 -0.30
CA ALA A 28 -8.32 -5.09 -0.17
C ALA A 28 -9.12 -5.40 -1.45
N ASN A 29 -9.70 -4.38 -2.08
CA ASN A 29 -10.50 -4.55 -3.29
C ASN A 29 -9.63 -4.95 -4.48
N ALA A 30 -8.48 -4.29 -4.65
CA ALA A 30 -7.51 -4.65 -5.68
C ALA A 30 -7.01 -6.10 -5.50
N THR A 31 -6.69 -6.49 -4.27
CA THR A 31 -6.27 -7.86 -3.93
C THR A 31 -7.35 -8.88 -4.31
N THR A 32 -8.62 -8.59 -3.98
CA THR A 32 -9.76 -9.44 -4.33
C THR A 32 -9.90 -9.58 -5.85
N TRP A 33 -9.81 -8.46 -6.58
CA TRP A 33 -9.88 -8.44 -8.03
C TRP A 33 -8.75 -9.25 -8.68
N LEU A 34 -7.52 -9.13 -8.20
CA LEU A 34 -6.38 -9.91 -8.69
C LEU A 34 -6.61 -11.42 -8.51
N LYS A 35 -7.10 -11.84 -7.34
CA LYS A 35 -7.41 -13.26 -7.07
C LYS A 35 -8.52 -13.78 -7.98
N GLN A 36 -9.62 -13.05 -8.13
CA GLN A 36 -10.77 -13.46 -8.94
C GLN A 36 -10.42 -13.61 -10.42
N ASN A 37 -9.48 -12.79 -10.91
CA ASN A 37 -9.08 -12.79 -12.31
C ASN A 37 -7.81 -13.62 -12.58
N ASN A 38 -7.29 -14.34 -11.57
CA ASN A 38 -6.04 -15.09 -11.65
C ASN A 38 -4.85 -14.25 -12.15
N LEU A 39 -4.75 -13.01 -11.67
CA LEU A 39 -3.70 -12.05 -12.02
C LEU A 39 -2.74 -11.83 -10.84
N LYS A 40 -1.56 -11.28 -11.17
CA LYS A 40 -0.57 -10.83 -10.19
C LYS A 40 -0.45 -9.32 -10.20
N GLY A 41 -0.39 -8.73 -9.00
CA GLY A 41 -0.25 -7.29 -8.78
C GLY A 41 1.18 -6.91 -8.41
N PHE A 42 1.61 -5.74 -8.84
CA PHE A 42 2.84 -5.09 -8.39
C PHE A 42 2.48 -3.68 -7.96
N LEU A 43 2.89 -3.30 -6.74
CA LEU A 43 2.65 -1.96 -6.20
C LEU A 43 3.85 -1.08 -6.55
N GLY A 44 3.79 -0.37 -7.68
CA GLY A 44 4.93 0.37 -8.23
C GLY A 44 5.30 1.61 -7.43
N GLU A 45 4.38 2.14 -6.63
CA GLU A 45 4.64 3.24 -5.70
C GLU A 45 3.87 3.06 -4.40
N MET A 46 4.58 3.24 -3.29
CA MET A 46 4.00 3.55 -1.99
C MET A 46 4.90 4.50 -1.21
N GLY A 47 4.29 5.40 -0.44
CA GLY A 47 5.01 6.31 0.45
C GLY A 47 4.13 6.71 1.63
N ALA A 48 4.77 7.03 2.75
CA ALA A 48 4.10 7.47 3.97
C ALA A 48 5.08 8.27 4.86
N GLY A 49 4.54 9.07 5.79
CA GLY A 49 5.36 9.81 6.75
C GLY A 49 6.07 8.91 7.77
N SER A 50 7.20 9.38 8.30
CA SER A 50 7.96 8.69 9.35
C SER A 50 7.35 8.95 10.74
N ASN A 51 6.19 8.35 11.01
CA ASN A 51 5.48 8.44 12.29
C ASN A 51 4.79 7.11 12.67
N PRO A 52 4.44 6.90 13.96
CA PRO A 52 3.95 5.60 14.43
C PRO A 52 2.72 5.08 13.68
N THR A 53 1.75 5.94 13.40
CA THR A 53 0.53 5.55 12.67
C THR A 53 0.86 5.04 11.27
N CYS A 54 1.69 5.79 10.54
CA CYS A 54 2.09 5.42 9.19
C CYS A 54 2.94 4.15 9.14
N ILE A 55 3.85 3.94 10.10
CA ILE A 55 4.69 2.73 10.17
C ILE A 55 3.81 1.48 10.33
N VAL A 56 2.78 1.54 11.19
CA VAL A 56 1.83 0.44 11.37
C VAL A 56 0.99 0.23 10.09
N ALA A 57 0.54 1.32 9.45
CA ALA A 57 -0.25 1.24 8.21
C ALA A 57 0.52 0.60 7.05
N VAL A 58 1.78 0.99 6.85
CA VAL A 58 2.68 0.39 5.84
C VAL A 58 2.94 -1.08 6.15
N SER A 59 3.27 -1.41 7.41
CA SER A 59 3.53 -2.79 7.83
C SER A 59 2.31 -3.70 7.61
N GLY A 60 1.11 -3.21 7.96
CA GLY A 60 -0.14 -3.91 7.74
C GLY A 60 -0.45 -4.13 6.26
N ALA A 61 -0.19 -3.14 5.41
CA ALA A 61 -0.37 -3.24 3.95
C ALA A 61 0.57 -4.30 3.34
N LEU A 62 1.85 -4.25 3.66
CA LEU A 62 2.84 -5.22 3.14
C LEU A 62 2.53 -6.65 3.62
N CYS A 63 2.12 -6.79 4.89
CA CYS A 63 1.70 -8.08 5.44
C CYS A 63 0.47 -8.64 4.73
N SER A 64 -0.56 -7.82 4.48
CA SER A 64 -1.77 -8.26 3.77
C SER A 64 -1.47 -8.62 2.31
N MET A 65 -0.59 -7.87 1.64
CA MET A 65 -0.10 -8.19 0.31
C MET A 65 0.60 -9.56 0.27
N GLN A 66 1.54 -9.79 1.19
CA GLN A 66 2.28 -11.05 1.28
C GLN A 66 1.34 -12.24 1.56
N GLN A 67 0.48 -12.13 2.57
CA GLN A 67 -0.47 -13.19 2.94
C GLN A 67 -1.47 -13.51 1.83
N SER A 68 -1.78 -12.55 0.97
CA SER A 68 -2.73 -12.76 -0.12
C SER A 68 -2.19 -13.70 -1.22
N GLY A 69 -0.87 -13.75 -1.42
CA GLY A 69 -0.23 -14.41 -2.57
C GLY A 69 -0.54 -13.78 -3.94
N ALA A 70 -1.32 -12.70 -3.99
CA ALA A 70 -1.72 -12.03 -5.23
C ALA A 70 -0.69 -10.97 -5.68
N TRP A 71 0.10 -10.45 -4.74
CA TRP A 71 1.10 -9.41 -4.99
C TRP A 71 2.50 -10.02 -5.12
N ILE A 72 3.26 -9.56 -6.10
CA ILE A 72 4.64 -10.03 -6.38
C ILE A 72 5.72 -9.10 -5.82
N GLY A 73 5.33 -7.92 -5.31
CA GLY A 73 6.27 -6.97 -4.71
C GLY A 73 5.69 -5.57 -4.60
N ALA A 74 6.49 -4.68 -4.01
CA ALA A 74 6.24 -3.26 -3.90
C ALA A 74 7.54 -2.47 -4.10
N LEU A 75 7.43 -1.22 -4.53
CA LEU A 75 8.53 -0.26 -4.53
C LEU A 75 8.16 0.96 -3.67
N TRP A 76 9.12 1.41 -2.87
CA TRP A 76 8.99 2.64 -2.11
C TRP A 76 9.22 3.84 -3.03
N TRP A 77 8.32 4.82 -2.93
CA TRP A 77 8.47 6.13 -3.56
C TRP A 77 8.91 7.16 -2.51
N ALA A 78 10.13 7.69 -2.56
CA ALA A 78 11.22 7.36 -3.46
C ALA A 78 12.55 7.38 -2.69
N ALA A 79 13.61 6.92 -3.33
CA ALA A 79 14.97 7.30 -2.96
C ALA A 79 15.34 8.54 -3.79
N GLY A 80 16.24 8.41 -4.77
CA GLY A 80 16.69 9.54 -5.60
C GLY A 80 17.46 10.59 -4.79
N PRO A 81 18.24 11.47 -5.44
CA PRO A 81 19.00 12.48 -4.71
C PRO A 81 18.09 13.45 -3.95
#